data_AF-A0A423XPR8-F1
#
_entry.id   AF-A0A423XPR8-F1
#
_cell.length_a   1.000
_cell.length_b   1.000
_cell.length_c   1.000
_cell.angle_alpha   90.00
_cell.angle_beta   90.00
_cell.angle_gamma   90.00
#
_symmetry.space_group_name_H-M   'P 1'
#
loop_
_entity.id
_entity.type
_entity.pdbx_description
1 polymer ?
#
loop_
_entity_poly.entity_id
_entity_poly.type
_entity_poly.pdbx_seq_one_letter_code
_entity_poly.pdbx_strand_id
1 'polypeptide(L)'
;GKISVVAQLEPVTLDDKKVSKVSIGSLARWEKLDLAEGDQVEISLAGQGIPRLDAVIWRPTQRIKPVPPTARFDTLSCLYVTTGCEEQFISRLVWLSG
;
A
#
# COMPACT_ATOMS: atom_id res chain seq x y z
N GLY A 1 8.51 10.23 4.26
CA GLY A 1 8.07 8.88 4.64
C GLY A 1 6.62 8.66 4.26
N LYS A 2 6.36 8.34 3.00
CA LYS A 2 5.02 7.96 2.54
C LYS A 2 4.72 6.55 3.05
N ILE A 3 3.57 6.36 3.71
CA ILE A 3 3.08 5.04 4.08
C ILE A 3 2.17 4.52 2.96
N SER A 4 2.47 3.31 2.48
CA SER A 4 1.68 2.61 1.47
C SER A 4 1.13 1.31 2.03
N VAL A 5 -0.10 0.97 1.67
CA VAL A 5 -0.79 -0.25 2.05
C VAL A 5 -0.71 -1.26 0.92
N VAL A 6 -0.39 -2.51 1.28
CA VAL A 6 -0.37 -3.66 0.38
C VAL A 6 -1.27 -4.72 0.98
N ALA A 7 -2.25 -5.19 0.21
CA ALA A 7 -3.06 -6.33 0.60
C ALA A 7 -2.36 -7.62 0.21
N GLN A 8 -2.25 -8.54 1.16
CA GLN A 8 -1.85 -9.92 0.90
C GLN A 8 -3.12 -10.72 0.58
N LEU A 9 -3.04 -11.55 -0.43
CA LEU A 9 -4.16 -12.27 -0.99
C LEU A 9 -3.84 -13.77 -0.96
N GLU A 10 -4.89 -14.58 -0.84
CA GLU A 10 -4.78 -15.97 -1.23
C GLU A 10 -4.38 -16.02 -2.71
N PRO A 11 -3.32 -16.78 -3.08
CA PRO A 11 -2.79 -16.73 -4.42
C PRO A 11 -3.83 -17.13 -5.47
N VAL A 12 -4.13 -16.22 -6.38
CA VAL A 12 -5.08 -16.42 -7.49
C VAL A 12 -4.33 -16.29 -8.82
N THR A 13 -4.73 -17.07 -9.82
CA THR A 13 -4.21 -16.94 -11.18
C THR A 13 -5.12 -16.04 -11.99
N LEU A 14 -4.56 -14.96 -12.54
CA LEU A 14 -5.19 -14.03 -13.47
C LEU A 14 -4.38 -14.08 -14.76
N ASP A 15 -5.01 -14.48 -15.86
CA ASP A 15 -4.35 -14.84 -17.12
C ASP A 15 -3.24 -15.88 -16.91
N ASP A 16 -1.98 -15.52 -17.18
CA ASP A 16 -0.77 -16.33 -16.98
C ASP A 16 0.01 -15.95 -15.71
N LYS A 17 -0.56 -15.09 -14.85
CA LYS A 17 0.11 -14.53 -13.67
C LYS A 17 -0.51 -14.99 -12.36
N LYS A 18 0.35 -15.43 -11.43
CA LYS A 18 -0.04 -15.72 -10.05
C LYS A 18 0.07 -14.46 -9.20
N VAL A 19 -1.06 -13.95 -8.73
CA VAL A 19 -1.16 -12.75 -7.89
C VAL A 19 -1.41 -13.16 -6.45
N SER A 20 -0.52 -12.74 -5.55
CA SER A 20 -0.65 -12.93 -4.10
C SER A 20 -0.56 -11.62 -3.31
N LYS A 21 -0.28 -10.51 -3.99
CA LYS A 21 -0.16 -9.17 -3.41
C LYS A 21 -0.71 -8.14 -4.38
N VAL A 22 -1.42 -7.15 -3.85
CA VAL A 22 -1.90 -6.00 -4.63
C VAL A 22 -1.67 -4.72 -3.85
N SER A 23 -1.22 -3.67 -4.56
CA SER A 23 -1.04 -2.35 -3.96
C SER A 23 -2.39 -1.67 -3.78
N ILE A 24 -2.68 -1.23 -2.55
CA ILE A 24 -3.89 -0.44 -2.23
C ILE A 24 -3.61 1.05 -2.36
N GLY A 25 -2.35 1.46 -2.20
CA GLY A 25 -1.93 2.86 -2.28
C GLY A 25 -1.78 3.50 -0.90
N SER A 26 -2.22 4.75 -0.75
CA SER A 26 -2.07 5.49 0.51
C SER A 26 -3.00 4.96 1.61
N LEU A 27 -2.64 5.23 2.87
CA LEU A 27 -3.53 5.00 4.03
C LEU A 27 -4.92 5.61 3.82
N ALA A 28 -4.99 6.84 3.32
CA ALA A 28 -6.26 7.51 3.03
C ALA A 28 -7.12 6.77 1.99
N ARG A 29 -6.51 6.13 0.97
CA ARG A 29 -7.26 5.32 0.01
C ARG A 29 -7.76 4.03 0.65
N TRP A 30 -6.93 3.37 1.46
CA TRP A 30 -7.31 2.17 2.20
C TRP A 30 -8.48 2.44 3.17
N GLU A 31 -8.42 3.53 3.94
CA GLU A 31 -9.51 3.96 4.83
C GLU A 31 -10.80 4.24 4.06
N LYS A 32 -10.73 4.91 2.90
CA LYS A 32 -11.89 5.17 2.04
C LYS A 32 -12.50 3.91 1.46
N LEU A 33 -11.69 2.93 1.09
CA LEU A 33 -12.17 1.62 0.61
C LEU A 33 -12.85 0.82 1.72
N ASP A 34 -12.59 1.18 2.99
CA ASP A 34 -13.06 0.45 4.16
C ASP A 34 -12.69 -1.03 4.02
N LEU A 35 -11.40 -1.33 3.80
CA LEU A 35 -10.90 -2.69 3.58
C LEU A 35 -10.36 -3.28 4.89
N ALA A 36 -10.71 -4.52 5.19
CA ALA A 36 -10.27 -5.27 6.37
C ALA A 36 -9.80 -6.67 5.97
N GLU A 37 -9.13 -7.37 6.89
CA GLU A 37 -8.77 -8.77 6.68
C GLU A 37 -10.03 -9.64 6.53
N GLY A 38 -10.00 -10.55 5.57
CA GLY A 38 -11.11 -11.43 5.24
C GLY A 38 -12.12 -10.87 4.23
N ASP A 39 -12.02 -9.59 3.85
CA ASP A 39 -12.84 -9.04 2.76
C ASP A 39 -12.49 -9.71 1.42
N GLN A 40 -13.48 -9.98 0.57
CA GLN A 40 -13.24 -10.40 -0.80
C GLN A 40 -13.24 -9.19 -1.72
N VAL A 41 -12.29 -9.17 -2.64
CA VAL A 41 -12.00 -8.03 -3.50
C VAL A 41 -11.97 -8.47 -4.96
N GLU A 42 -12.44 -7.58 -5.83
CA GLU A 42 -12.26 -7.69 -7.27
C GLU A 42 -10.90 -7.15 -7.66
N ILE A 43 -10.17 -7.92 -8.47
CA ILE A 43 -8.83 -7.60 -8.91
C ILE A 43 -8.77 -7.77 -10.42
N SER A 44 -8.19 -6.78 -11.09
CA SER A 44 -7.86 -6.85 -12.50
C SER A 44 -6.37 -6.64 -12.73
N LEU A 45 -5.94 -6.89 -13.96
CA LEU A 45 -4.59 -6.61 -14.43
C LEU A 45 -4.61 -5.32 -15.26
N ALA A 46 -3.85 -4.32 -14.83
CA ALA A 46 -3.69 -3.06 -15.54
C ALA A 46 -2.42 -3.08 -16.41
N GLY A 47 -2.53 -2.61 -17.65
CA GLY A 47 -1.41 -2.45 -18.58
C GLY A 47 -0.66 -3.76 -18.80
N GLN A 48 0.64 -3.77 -18.49
CA GLN A 48 1.54 -4.94 -18.65
C GLN A 48 1.36 -6.00 -17.54
N GLY A 49 0.14 -6.11 -16.99
CA GLY A 49 -0.24 -7.06 -15.96
C GLY A 49 0.22 -6.70 -14.56
N ILE A 50 0.04 -5.43 -14.18
CA ILE A 50 0.16 -4.97 -12.80
C ILE A 50 -1.17 -5.25 -12.10
N PRO A 51 -1.21 -6.03 -11.00
CA PRO A 51 -2.46 -6.27 -10.29
C PRO A 51 -3.01 -4.98 -9.68
N ARG A 52 -4.31 -4.76 -9.84
CA ARG A 52 -5.04 -3.60 -9.35
C ARG A 52 -6.29 -4.05 -8.62
N LEU A 53 -6.52 -3.50 -7.43
CA LEU A 53 -7.80 -3.66 -6.73
C LEU A 53 -8.81 -2.69 -7.33
N ASP A 54 -9.94 -3.24 -7.79
CA ASP A 54 -11.03 -2.49 -8.39
C ASP A 54 -12.13 -2.17 -7.38
N ALA A 55 -12.60 -3.18 -6.64
CA ALA A 55 -13.69 -3.03 -5.68
C ALA A 55 -13.62 -4.05 -4.54
N VAL A 56 -14.35 -3.78 -3.45
CA VAL A 56 -14.66 -4.75 -2.39
C VAL A 56 -16.03 -5.35 -2.71
N ILE A 57 -16.08 -6.65 -2.96
CA ILE A 57 -17.30 -7.33 -3.45
C ILE A 57 -18.04 -8.08 -2.35
N TRP A 58 -17.37 -8.44 -1.25
CA TRP A 58 -17.99 -9.09 -0.11
C TRP A 58 -17.26 -8.78 1.19
N ARG A 59 -18.01 -8.68 2.28
CA ARG A 59 -17.52 -8.35 3.62
C ARG A 59 -18.06 -9.36 4.64
N PRO A 60 -17.20 -10.02 5.44
CA PRO A 60 -17.65 -10.90 6.51
C PRO A 60 -18.28 -10.10 7.66
N THR A 61 -19.09 -10.76 8.49
CA THR A 61 -19.72 -10.15 9.67
C THR A 61 -18.70 -9.75 10.73
N GLN A 62 -17.67 -10.57 10.93
CA GLN A 62 -16.59 -10.29 11.86
C GLN A 62 -15.39 -9.74 11.08
N ARG A 63 -15.05 -8.48 11.33
CA ARG A 63 -13.95 -7.79 10.63
C ARG A 63 -12.92 -7.31 11.63
N ILE A 64 -11.66 -7.61 11.34
CA ILE A 64 -10.50 -7.09 12.09
C ILE A 64 -9.78 -6.13 11.16
N LYS A 65 -9.76 -4.85 11.53
CA LYS A 65 -8.98 -3.84 10.81
C LYS A 65 -7.60 -3.71 11.43
N PRO A 66 -6.51 -3.82 10.64
CA PRO A 66 -5.18 -3.56 11.15
C PRO A 66 -5.04 -2.11 11.59
N VAL A 67 -4.25 -1.86 12.63
CA VAL A 67 -3.91 -0.50 13.07
C VAL A 67 -2.75 0.00 12.22
N PRO A 68 -2.90 1.13 11.50
CA PRO A 68 -1.82 1.66 10.68
C PRO A 68 -0.66 2.16 11.56
N PRO A 69 0.60 2.06 11.09
CA PRO A 69 1.73 2.59 11.82
C PRO A 69 1.66 4.12 11.89
N THR A 70 2.15 4.70 13.00
CA THR A 70 2.24 6.15 13.16
C THR A 70 3.17 6.76 12.10
N ALA A 71 2.76 7.87 11.49
CA ALA A 71 3.61 8.61 10.56
C ALA A 71 4.82 9.19 11.31
N ARG A 72 6.03 8.70 10.98
CA ARG A 72 7.29 9.12 11.62
C ARG A 72 8.00 10.26 10.92
N PHE A 73 7.61 10.57 9.68
CA PHE A 73 8.33 11.49 8.80
C PHE A 73 7.37 12.40 8.04
N ASP A 74 7.56 13.71 8.13
CA ASP A 74 6.86 14.74 7.37
C ASP A 74 7.74 15.37 6.27
N THR A 75 7.30 16.48 5.68
CA THR A 75 7.99 17.19 4.60
C THR A 75 9.34 17.79 5.02
N LEU A 76 9.49 18.16 6.30
CA LEU A 76 10.69 18.82 6.85
C LEU A 76 11.57 17.85 7.66
N SER A 77 11.11 16.62 7.86
CA SER A 77 11.91 15.55 8.48
C SER A 77 13.06 15.08 7.60
N CYS A 78 14.13 14.61 8.25
CA CYS A 78 15.31 13.99 7.65
C CYS A 78 16.02 14.84 6.58
N LEU A 79 16.16 16.15 6.82
CA LEU A 79 16.95 17.05 5.97
C LEU A 79 18.47 16.96 6.22
N TYR A 80 18.88 16.22 7.24
CA TYR A 80 20.28 15.96 7.59
C TYR A 80 20.49 14.47 7.88
N VAL A 81 21.71 13.98 7.67
CA VAL A 81 22.10 12.61 8.02
C VAL A 81 22.08 12.48 9.54
N THR A 82 21.04 11.83 10.04
CA THR A 82 20.81 11.52 11.44
C THR A 82 20.43 10.04 11.55
N THR A 83 20.72 9.39 12.67
CA THR A 83 20.43 7.97 12.86
C THR A 83 18.93 7.71 12.68
N GLY A 84 18.58 6.79 11.78
CA GLY A 84 17.19 6.44 11.46
C GLY A 84 16.54 7.31 10.36
N CYS A 85 17.29 8.23 9.75
CA CYS A 85 16.84 9.08 8.66
C CYS A 85 17.50 8.75 7.30
N GLU A 86 18.35 7.72 7.23
CA GLU A 86 19.23 7.44 6.09
C GLU A 86 18.44 7.31 4.77
N GLU A 87 17.42 6.46 4.74
CA GLU A 87 16.58 6.24 3.55
C GLU A 87 15.79 7.50 3.16
N GLN A 88 15.28 8.23 4.16
CA GLN A 88 14.50 9.43 3.91
C GLN A 88 15.37 10.56 3.41
N PHE A 89 16.56 10.74 3.98
CA PHE A 89 17.54 11.74 3.56
C PHE A 89 17.94 11.53 2.09
N ILE A 90 18.26 10.28 1.69
CA ILE A 90 18.54 9.96 0.28
C ILE A 90 17.32 10.30 -0.59
N SER A 91 16.11 9.94 -0.16
CA SER A 91 14.87 10.27 -0.88
C SER A 91 14.67 11.78 -1.05
N ARG A 92 15.09 12.61 -0.09
CA ARG A 92 15.06 14.08 -0.19
C ARG A 92 16.07 14.59 -1.21
N LEU A 93 17.29 14.06 -1.20
CA LEU A 93 18.32 14.43 -2.18
C LEU A 93 17.90 14.10 -3.61
N VAL A 94 17.35 12.91 -3.84
CA VAL A 94 16.84 12.51 -5.17
C VAL A 94 15.73 13.46 -5.65
N TRP A 95 14.84 13.88 -4.75
CA TRP A 95 13.80 14.85 -5.10
C TRP A 95 14.37 16.25 -5.41
N LEU A 96 15.40 16.68 -4.69
CA LEU A 96 16.07 17.97 -4.92
C LEU A 96 16.93 17.99 -6.19
N SER A 97 17.39 16.83 -6.68
CA SER A 97 18.22 16.75 -7.89
C SER A 97 17.46 16.88 -9.20
N GLY A 98 16.11 16.82 -9.17
CA GLY A 98 15.26 16.87 -10.36
C GLY A 98 15.01 15.50 -10.96
#